data_AF-A0A5C9EAN5-F1
#
_entry.id   AF-A0A5C9EAN5-F1
#
_cell.length_a   1.000
_cell.length_b   1.000
_cell.length_c   1.000
_cell.angle_alpha   90.00
_cell.angle_beta   90.00
_cell.angle_gamma   90.00
#
_symmetry.space_group_name_H-M   'P 1'
#
loop_
_entity.id
_entity.type
_entity.pdbx_description
1 polymer ?
#
loop_
_entity_poly.entity_id
_entity_poly.type
_entity_poly.pdbx_seq_one_letter_code
_entity_poly.pdbx_strand_id
1 'polypeptide(L)'
;MLKFHVKFHVIFFFVKYKKEFFLSLIDQRGIFTLKNSEENVFFYIDLAKDILKRKYITKAIENYIEEKNKKYEGGLFGLLIFQKDGTPVFIKGKKDAEIIVNALEENWKNRPKDQSFFENGLFYLFSYIADTVRKKAQQYRIIIITDTPSDLNESYQEALFDLVSKIKHFPTFIDVIRVSEEGKRFFKDDVKLNILTSDTKGGIFYIHGKRELYKIIDKLVKQKELINTFTDQPDEFKISKEDYYFYNNLASELKKKYPVENLICYFCHEEICPVCTDVHDIPKICNECGSAFHNCCAINYTIDHNIGIPHIFRCPNCQSMLKIPEEEIVSVSPEISEEASVEEYMKMEEESRLTEEERQGELSIDEMEEEILLEDIDSDDLMTSRSKPQKEESHIGSEERKEKVRHVRVGGYFGKVFTVKKVGDEIIYERSDRKTVSKKNNDETIRLEKRVEISGKQRYWKPSSPQKEMKSKVRICPMCGVQISDPNQRFCSNCGNQL
;
A
#
# COMPACT_ATOMS: atom_id res chain seq x y z
N MET A 1 63.77 -3.22 24.25
CA MET A 1 63.54 -3.47 22.81
C MET A 1 62.06 -3.76 22.60
N LEU A 2 61.38 -2.81 21.96
CA LEU A 2 59.93 -2.74 21.78
C LEU A 2 59.43 -3.84 20.83
N LYS A 3 58.47 -4.66 21.28
CA LYS A 3 57.59 -5.44 20.40
C LYS A 3 56.35 -6.00 21.12
N PHE A 4 55.56 -5.17 21.82
CA PHE A 4 54.25 -5.61 22.32
C PHE A 4 53.36 -4.39 22.67
N HIS A 5 52.83 -3.67 21.66
CA HIS A 5 51.81 -2.65 21.96
C HIS A 5 50.82 -2.29 20.83
N VAL A 6 50.72 -3.08 19.74
CA VAL A 6 49.86 -2.72 18.59
C VAL A 6 48.59 -3.59 18.44
N LYS A 7 48.45 -4.69 19.21
CA LYS A 7 47.29 -5.60 19.04
C LYS A 7 46.02 -5.23 19.82
N PHE A 8 46.07 -4.29 20.78
CA PHE A 8 44.89 -3.95 21.59
C PHE A 8 44.04 -2.78 21.04
N HIS A 9 44.61 -1.91 20.21
CA HIS A 9 43.87 -0.76 19.65
C HIS A 9 42.95 -1.15 18.48
N VAL A 10 43.27 -2.19 17.71
CA VAL A 10 42.46 -2.64 16.56
C VAL A 10 41.18 -3.35 17.01
N ILE A 11 41.22 -4.07 18.13
CA ILE A 11 40.05 -4.78 18.67
C ILE A 11 39.04 -3.79 19.29
N PHE A 12 39.52 -2.73 19.96
CA PHE A 12 38.63 -1.70 20.50
C PHE A 12 37.96 -0.84 19.42
N PHE A 13 38.65 -0.60 18.29
CA PHE A 13 38.06 0.10 17.14
C PHE A 13 36.95 -0.72 16.46
N PHE A 14 37.15 -2.04 16.32
CA PHE A 14 36.15 -2.93 15.72
C PHE A 14 34.91 -3.13 16.61
N VAL A 15 35.05 -3.18 17.93
CA VAL A 15 33.91 -3.38 18.85
C VAL A 15 33.05 -2.12 18.98
N LYS A 16 33.64 -0.92 18.87
CA LYS A 16 32.89 0.35 18.91
C LYS A 16 32.07 0.57 17.63
N TYR A 17 32.65 0.28 16.46
CA TYR A 17 31.91 0.32 15.19
C TYR A 17 30.83 -0.76 15.09
N LYS A 18 31.06 -1.96 15.65
CA LYS A 18 30.03 -3.01 15.63
C LYS A 18 28.79 -2.65 16.44
N LYS A 19 28.92 -1.84 17.50
CA LYS A 19 27.81 -1.45 18.37
C LYS A 19 26.98 -0.30 17.76
N GLU A 20 27.61 0.66 17.09
CA GLU A 20 26.89 1.70 16.33
C GLU A 20 26.27 1.15 15.03
N PHE A 21 26.93 0.18 14.39
CA PHE A 21 26.38 -0.56 13.25
C PHE A 21 25.24 -1.50 13.66
N PHE A 22 25.29 -2.13 14.85
CA PHE A 22 24.17 -2.94 15.36
C PHE A 22 22.97 -2.09 15.81
N LEU A 23 23.21 -0.87 16.32
CA LEU A 23 22.12 0.03 16.67
C LEU A 23 21.45 0.64 15.43
N SER A 24 22.17 0.81 14.31
CA SER A 24 21.54 1.13 13.02
C SER A 24 20.83 -0.07 12.40
N LEU A 25 21.33 -1.30 12.58
CA LEU A 25 20.67 -2.52 12.07
C LEU A 25 19.36 -2.89 12.77
N ILE A 26 19.15 -2.47 14.02
CA ILE A 26 17.88 -2.74 14.73
C ILE A 26 16.74 -1.82 14.24
N ASP A 27 17.07 -0.72 13.55
CA ASP A 27 16.13 0.17 12.85
C ASP A 27 15.93 -0.22 11.37
N GLN A 28 16.56 -1.32 10.89
CA GLN A 28 16.64 -1.72 9.46
C GLN A 28 15.72 -2.87 9.05
N ARG A 29 14.73 -3.26 9.87
CA ARG A 29 13.58 -3.98 9.31
C ARG A 29 12.68 -2.90 8.74
N GLY A 30 12.54 -2.82 7.41
CA GLY A 30 11.84 -1.82 6.59
C GLY A 30 10.39 -1.51 7.01
N ILE A 31 10.25 -1.04 8.23
CA ILE A 31 9.05 -0.62 8.91
C ILE A 31 9.39 0.80 9.30
N PHE A 32 8.78 1.76 8.62
CA PHE A 32 8.91 3.18 8.91
C PHE A 32 8.46 3.46 10.34
N THR A 33 9.35 3.29 11.32
CA THR A 33 9.24 3.89 12.65
C THR A 33 9.50 5.38 12.48
N LEU A 34 8.52 6.07 11.90
CA LEU A 34 8.33 7.51 11.92
C LEU A 34 8.04 7.96 13.36
N LYS A 35 8.88 7.54 14.31
CA LYS A 35 8.63 7.62 15.76
C LYS A 35 8.73 9.05 16.30
N ASN A 36 8.91 10.03 15.40
CA ASN A 36 8.86 11.47 15.63
C ASN A 36 8.60 12.23 14.31
N SER A 37 7.85 11.65 13.36
CA SER A 37 7.57 12.40 12.14
C SER A 37 6.58 13.52 12.39
N GLU A 38 6.93 14.70 11.90
CA GLU A 38 6.04 15.85 11.81
C GLU A 38 4.73 15.44 11.12
N GLU A 39 3.61 15.58 11.84
CA GLU A 39 2.27 15.36 11.30
C GLU A 39 1.79 16.65 10.62
N ASN A 40 1.47 16.57 9.33
CA ASN A 40 0.87 17.66 8.57
C ASN A 40 -0.66 17.54 8.64
N VAL A 41 -1.32 18.51 9.27
CA VAL A 41 -2.77 18.50 9.45
C VAL A 41 -3.45 19.51 8.52
N PHE A 42 -4.39 19.05 7.70
CA PHE A 42 -5.22 19.90 6.84
C PHE A 42 -6.65 19.96 7.38
N PHE A 43 -7.11 21.16 7.70
CA PHE A 43 -8.53 21.40 7.93
C PHE A 43 -9.21 21.66 6.59
N TYR A 44 -10.19 20.85 6.24
CA TYR A 44 -11.01 21.07 5.07
C TYR A 44 -12.43 21.47 5.51
N ILE A 45 -12.84 22.69 5.16
CA ILE A 45 -14.12 23.25 5.56
C ILE A 45 -15.09 23.20 4.37
N ASP A 46 -16.05 22.29 4.43
CA ASP A 46 -17.09 22.07 3.43
C ASP A 46 -18.48 22.27 4.05
N LEU A 47 -18.76 23.50 4.50
CA LEU A 47 -20.00 23.85 5.19
C LEU A 47 -20.86 24.76 4.32
N ALA A 48 -21.88 24.18 3.70
CA ALA A 48 -22.84 24.92 2.90
C ALA A 48 -23.90 25.60 3.78
N LYS A 49 -24.25 24.99 4.92
CA LYS A 49 -25.28 25.52 5.82
C LYS A 49 -24.65 26.37 6.92
N ASP A 50 -25.48 27.15 7.59
CA ASP A 50 -25.11 28.00 8.72
C ASP A 50 -25.44 27.31 10.07
N ILE A 51 -25.40 25.96 10.13
CA ILE A 51 -25.68 25.18 11.37
C ILE A 51 -24.65 25.50 12.46
N LEU A 52 -23.36 25.52 12.08
CA LEU A 52 -22.27 25.96 12.96
C LEU A 52 -21.86 27.39 12.62
N LYS A 53 -21.85 28.26 13.63
CA LYS A 53 -21.34 29.63 13.50
C LYS A 53 -19.82 29.62 13.33
N ARG A 54 -19.30 30.43 12.41
CA ARG A 54 -17.85 30.68 12.17
C ARG A 54 -17.02 30.66 13.45
N LYS A 55 -17.40 31.51 14.41
CA LYS A 55 -16.69 31.70 15.68
C LYS A 55 -16.44 30.41 16.47
N TYR A 56 -17.29 29.40 16.30
CA TYR A 56 -17.11 28.12 16.99
C TYR A 56 -16.06 27.25 16.29
N ILE A 57 -16.04 27.26 14.96
CA ILE A 57 -15.06 26.55 14.14
C ILE A 57 -13.69 27.18 14.30
N THR A 58 -13.62 28.52 14.22
CA THR A 58 -12.38 29.29 14.44
C THR A 58 -11.73 28.91 15.78
N LYS A 59 -12.49 29.00 16.89
CA LYS A 59 -12.01 28.63 18.22
C LYS A 59 -11.61 27.16 18.33
N ALA A 60 -12.29 26.27 17.61
CA ALA A 60 -11.99 24.85 17.64
C ALA A 60 -10.65 24.56 16.92
N ILE A 61 -10.43 25.16 15.76
CA ILE A 61 -9.18 25.04 15.00
C ILE A 61 -8.02 25.67 15.79
N GLU A 62 -8.22 26.85 16.35
CA GLU A 62 -7.24 27.54 17.20
C GLU A 62 -6.84 26.65 18.39
N ASN A 63 -7.81 26.16 19.16
CA ASN A 63 -7.56 25.25 20.27
C ASN A 63 -6.87 23.95 19.83
N TYR A 64 -7.24 23.38 18.68
CA TYR A 64 -6.57 22.19 18.15
C TYR A 64 -5.08 22.47 17.90
N ILE A 65 -4.78 23.55 17.18
CA ILE A 65 -3.40 23.91 16.79
C ILE A 65 -2.56 24.18 18.03
N GLU A 66 -3.08 24.98 18.97
CA GLU A 66 -2.39 25.28 20.22
C GLU A 66 -2.11 24.02 21.05
N GLU A 67 -3.13 23.18 21.26
CA GLU A 67 -2.98 21.94 22.03
C GLU A 67 -2.07 20.92 21.33
N LYS A 68 -2.08 20.89 20.00
CA LYS A 68 -1.19 20.04 19.22
C LYS A 68 0.25 20.51 19.33
N ASN A 69 0.50 21.80 19.17
CA ASN A 69 1.84 22.41 19.30
C ASN A 69 2.42 22.26 20.71
N LYS A 70 1.59 22.26 21.76
CA LYS A 70 2.03 21.99 23.15
C LYS A 70 2.53 20.55 23.34
N LYS A 71 1.99 19.59 22.58
CA LYS A 71 2.26 18.15 22.76
C LYS A 71 3.30 17.61 21.78
N TYR A 72 3.38 18.20 20.59
CA TYR A 72 4.22 17.71 19.49
C TYR A 72 4.97 18.88 18.86
N GLU A 73 6.30 18.83 18.88
CA GLU A 73 7.13 19.81 18.20
C GLU A 73 7.08 19.55 16.68
N GLY A 74 6.85 20.61 15.89
CA GLY A 74 6.99 20.54 14.43
C GLY A 74 5.74 20.23 13.61
N GLY A 75 4.56 20.17 14.22
CA GLY A 75 3.30 20.07 13.47
C GLY A 75 3.12 21.23 12.48
N LEU A 76 2.73 20.92 11.25
CA LEU A 76 2.35 21.94 10.25
C LEU A 76 0.86 21.82 9.96
N PHE A 77 0.22 22.96 9.82
CA PHE A 77 -1.22 23.07 9.61
C PHE A 77 -1.51 23.72 8.25
N GLY A 78 -2.66 23.35 7.69
CA GLY A 78 -3.21 23.98 6.52
C GLY A 78 -4.73 24.06 6.58
N LEU A 79 -5.28 24.89 5.71
CA LEU A 79 -6.70 25.14 5.56
C LEU A 79 -7.06 25.06 4.08
N LEU A 80 -8.06 24.26 3.76
CA LEU A 80 -8.73 24.25 2.48
C LEU A 80 -10.18 24.73 2.67
N ILE A 81 -10.58 25.69 1.86
CA ILE A 81 -11.97 26.15 1.77
C ILE A 81 -12.26 26.56 0.33
N PHE A 82 -13.38 26.10 -0.23
CA PHE A 82 -13.82 26.53 -1.55
C PHE A 82 -14.53 27.89 -1.46
N GLN A 83 -14.42 28.67 -2.52
CA GLN A 83 -15.21 29.88 -2.74
C GLN A 83 -16.44 29.56 -3.60
N LYS A 84 -17.41 30.48 -3.64
CA LYS A 84 -18.67 30.34 -4.40
C LYS A 84 -18.46 30.09 -5.89
N ASP A 85 -17.39 30.65 -6.45
CA ASP A 85 -17.00 30.46 -7.86
C ASP A 85 -16.35 29.08 -8.12
N GLY A 86 -16.20 28.24 -7.09
CA GLY A 86 -15.54 26.95 -7.16
C GLY A 86 -14.02 27.02 -7.02
N THR A 87 -13.44 28.20 -6.76
CA THR A 87 -11.99 28.35 -6.60
C THR A 87 -11.56 27.85 -5.21
N PRO A 88 -10.56 26.94 -5.11
CA PRO A 88 -10.03 26.51 -3.82
C PRO A 88 -9.07 27.55 -3.23
N VAL A 89 -9.27 27.91 -1.97
CA VAL A 89 -8.29 28.64 -1.17
C VAL A 89 -7.56 27.64 -0.29
N PHE A 90 -6.28 27.41 -0.60
CA PHE A 90 -5.45 26.45 0.11
C PHE A 90 -4.22 27.10 0.74
N ILE A 91 -4.19 27.09 2.07
CA ILE A 91 -3.04 27.50 2.88
C ILE A 91 -2.41 26.26 3.47
N LYS A 92 -1.08 26.21 3.45
CA LYS A 92 -0.30 25.04 3.85
C LYS A 92 0.97 25.43 4.57
N GLY A 93 1.49 24.50 5.38
CA GLY A 93 2.81 24.63 6.00
C GLY A 93 2.90 25.71 7.07
N LYS A 94 1.81 26.04 7.77
CA LYS A 94 1.80 27.07 8.82
C LYS A 94 1.87 26.43 10.19
N LYS A 95 2.71 26.96 11.08
CA LYS A 95 2.75 26.54 12.50
C LYS A 95 1.81 27.37 13.37
N ASP A 96 1.56 28.61 12.96
CA ASP A 96 0.79 29.60 13.71
C ASP A 96 -0.72 29.43 13.47
N ALA A 97 -1.47 29.34 14.57
CA ALA A 97 -2.92 29.27 14.56
C ALA A 97 -3.55 30.54 13.98
N GLU A 98 -2.96 31.70 14.25
CA GLU A 98 -3.51 33.00 13.85
C GLU A 98 -3.60 33.12 12.32
N ILE A 99 -2.59 32.65 11.59
CA ILE A 99 -2.58 32.66 10.13
C ILE A 99 -3.72 31.81 9.55
N ILE A 100 -3.95 30.63 10.13
CA ILE A 100 -5.02 29.71 9.70
C ILE A 100 -6.40 30.31 10.02
N VAL A 101 -6.54 30.88 11.20
CA VAL A 101 -7.78 31.54 11.66
C VAL A 101 -8.12 32.74 10.78
N ASN A 102 -7.17 33.64 10.54
CA ASN A 102 -7.38 34.85 9.74
C ASN A 102 -7.82 34.49 8.33
N ALA A 103 -7.17 33.49 7.72
CA ALA A 103 -7.58 33.01 6.41
C ALA A 103 -8.99 32.43 6.40
N LEU A 104 -9.38 31.67 7.43
CA LEU A 104 -10.76 31.20 7.55
C LEU A 104 -11.72 32.40 7.66
N GLU A 105 -11.38 33.42 8.43
CA GLU A 105 -12.22 34.60 8.64
C GLU A 105 -12.44 35.40 7.35
N GLU A 106 -11.37 35.64 6.60
CA GLU A 106 -11.36 36.35 5.32
C GLU A 106 -12.24 35.63 4.27
N ASN A 107 -12.13 34.31 4.22
CA ASN A 107 -12.77 33.49 3.20
C ASN A 107 -14.18 32.99 3.59
N TRP A 108 -14.60 33.15 4.85
CA TRP A 108 -15.87 32.60 5.36
C TRP A 108 -17.13 33.10 4.64
N LYS A 109 -17.14 34.39 4.25
CA LYS A 109 -18.31 35.04 3.64
C LYS A 109 -18.56 34.59 2.20
N ASN A 110 -17.50 34.20 1.51
CA ASN A 110 -17.49 33.86 0.10
C ASN A 110 -17.50 32.34 -0.13
N ARG A 111 -17.69 31.53 0.93
CA ARG A 111 -17.86 30.08 0.79
C ARG A 111 -19.18 29.70 0.09
N PRO A 112 -19.24 28.53 -0.57
CA PRO A 112 -20.45 27.94 -1.12
C PRO A 112 -21.55 27.82 -0.06
N LYS A 113 -22.81 28.08 -0.44
CA LYS A 113 -23.96 27.93 0.47
C LYS A 113 -25.02 26.93 -0.01
N ASP A 114 -24.83 26.49 -1.23
CA ASP A 114 -25.81 25.87 -2.11
C ASP A 114 -25.33 24.51 -2.60
N GLN A 115 -24.02 24.26 -2.57
CA GLN A 115 -23.42 22.98 -2.96
C GLN A 115 -22.23 22.62 -2.07
N SER A 116 -21.97 21.31 -1.96
CA SER A 116 -20.76 20.74 -1.37
C SER A 116 -19.68 20.61 -2.45
N PHE A 117 -18.43 20.82 -2.07
CA PHE A 117 -17.26 20.56 -2.92
C PHE A 117 -16.45 19.35 -2.42
N PHE A 118 -17.08 18.45 -1.65
CA PHE A 118 -16.41 17.38 -0.90
C PHE A 118 -15.35 16.60 -1.71
N GLU A 119 -15.74 16.02 -2.85
CA GLU A 119 -14.82 15.27 -3.72
C GLU A 119 -13.72 16.17 -4.27
N ASN A 120 -14.07 17.37 -4.76
CA ASN A 120 -13.12 18.31 -5.35
C ASN A 120 -12.06 18.72 -4.34
N GLY A 121 -12.44 18.91 -3.08
CA GLY A 121 -11.49 19.18 -2.00
C GLY A 121 -10.58 18.00 -1.69
N LEU A 122 -11.12 16.78 -1.70
CA LEU A 122 -10.31 15.58 -1.55
C LEU A 122 -9.33 15.39 -2.71
N PHE A 123 -9.77 15.52 -3.98
CA PHE A 123 -8.89 15.45 -5.15
C PHE A 123 -7.75 16.47 -5.04
N TYR A 124 -8.05 17.69 -4.60
CA TYR A 124 -7.04 18.74 -4.42
C TYR A 124 -6.02 18.38 -3.34
N LEU A 125 -6.48 17.92 -2.17
CA LEU A 125 -5.61 17.51 -1.07
C LEU A 125 -4.75 16.30 -1.43
N PHE A 126 -5.35 15.31 -2.09
CA PHE A 126 -4.69 14.11 -2.55
C PHE A 126 -3.62 14.38 -3.61
N SER A 127 -3.91 15.26 -4.56
CA SER A 127 -2.91 15.73 -5.53
C SER A 127 -1.73 16.41 -4.83
N TYR A 128 -2.00 17.25 -3.84
CA TYR A 128 -0.96 17.89 -3.04
C TYR A 128 -0.14 16.90 -2.21
N ILE A 129 -0.80 15.92 -1.59
CA ILE A 129 -0.14 14.86 -0.82
C ILE A 129 0.74 14.03 -1.76
N ALA A 130 0.26 13.62 -2.93
CA ALA A 130 1.07 12.87 -3.90
C ALA A 130 2.35 13.63 -4.30
N ASP A 131 2.25 14.92 -4.65
CA ASP A 131 3.43 15.74 -4.99
C ASP A 131 4.39 15.91 -3.81
N THR A 132 3.87 16.02 -2.59
CA THR A 132 4.72 16.22 -1.40
C THR A 132 5.39 14.93 -0.97
N VAL A 133 4.63 13.82 -0.97
CA VAL A 133 5.12 12.48 -0.67
C VAL A 133 6.21 12.07 -1.63
N ARG A 134 6.14 12.46 -2.91
CA ARG A 134 7.24 12.24 -3.86
C ARG A 134 8.58 12.82 -3.35
N LYS A 135 8.55 13.96 -2.68
CA LYS A 135 9.74 14.71 -2.24
C LYS A 135 10.25 14.29 -0.87
N LYS A 136 9.34 14.00 0.07
CA LYS A 136 9.67 13.61 1.45
C LYS A 136 8.59 12.71 2.03
N ALA A 137 8.98 11.69 2.81
CA ALA A 137 8.03 10.92 3.61
C ALA A 137 7.50 11.76 4.77
N GLN A 138 6.18 11.91 4.86
CA GLN A 138 5.50 12.65 5.92
C GLN A 138 4.17 11.98 6.28
N GLN A 139 3.70 12.21 7.51
CA GLN A 139 2.36 11.81 7.94
C GLN A 139 1.38 12.94 7.65
N TYR A 140 0.21 12.58 7.12
CA TYR A 140 -0.85 13.53 6.80
C TYR A 140 -2.11 13.20 7.57
N ARG A 141 -2.81 14.24 7.99
CA ARG A 141 -4.14 14.10 8.57
C ARG A 141 -5.07 15.15 8.00
N ILE A 142 -6.16 14.70 7.41
CA ILE A 142 -7.19 15.56 6.86
C ILE A 142 -8.36 15.52 7.85
N ILE A 143 -8.72 16.69 8.40
CA ILE A 143 -9.91 16.86 9.24
C ILE A 143 -10.94 17.62 8.41
N ILE A 144 -11.95 16.91 7.95
CA ILE A 144 -13.02 17.46 7.13
C ILE A 144 -14.19 17.84 8.03
N ILE A 145 -14.71 19.06 7.89
CA ILE A 145 -15.94 19.49 8.57
C ILE A 145 -16.98 19.76 7.49
N THR A 146 -18.02 18.93 7.45
CA THR A 146 -19.05 18.96 6.39
C THR A 146 -20.46 18.86 6.93
N ASP A 147 -21.44 19.54 6.30
CA ASP A 147 -22.85 19.55 6.70
C ASP A 147 -23.84 19.13 5.60
N THR A 148 -23.35 18.92 4.39
CA THR A 148 -24.14 18.55 3.22
C THR A 148 -23.64 17.24 2.63
N PRO A 149 -24.55 16.34 2.24
CA PRO A 149 -24.14 15.15 1.52
C PRO A 149 -23.49 15.53 0.20
N SER A 150 -22.52 14.73 -0.21
CA SER A 150 -22.05 14.83 -1.57
C SER A 150 -23.09 14.21 -2.51
N ASP A 151 -23.49 15.00 -3.49
CA ASP A 151 -24.46 14.65 -4.52
C ASP A 151 -23.80 14.48 -5.91
N LEU A 152 -22.46 14.34 -5.98
CA LEU A 152 -21.77 14.06 -7.23
C LEU A 152 -22.06 12.64 -7.74
N ASN A 153 -21.98 12.49 -9.06
CA ASN A 153 -22.27 11.24 -9.77
C ASN A 153 -21.31 10.10 -9.37
N GLU A 154 -21.66 8.89 -9.77
CA GLU A 154 -20.94 7.67 -9.44
C GLU A 154 -19.50 7.66 -9.99
N SER A 155 -19.26 8.18 -11.20
CA SER A 155 -17.92 8.22 -11.79
C SER A 155 -16.93 9.06 -10.99
N TYR A 156 -17.36 10.15 -10.36
CA TYR A 156 -16.51 10.91 -9.45
C TYR A 156 -16.21 10.15 -8.17
N GLN A 157 -17.14 9.32 -7.70
CA GLN A 157 -16.93 8.48 -6.51
C GLN A 157 -15.93 7.37 -6.80
N GLU A 158 -16.05 6.70 -7.94
CA GLU A 158 -15.08 5.69 -8.40
C GLU A 158 -13.68 6.28 -8.51
N ALA A 159 -13.53 7.42 -9.19
CA ALA A 159 -12.26 8.11 -9.31
C ALA A 159 -11.67 8.53 -7.95
N LEU A 160 -12.52 8.93 -7.00
CA LEU A 160 -12.08 9.25 -5.64
C LEU A 160 -11.57 7.99 -4.94
N PHE A 161 -12.29 6.88 -5.00
CA PHE A 161 -11.88 5.64 -4.34
C PHE A 161 -10.62 5.03 -4.96
N ASP A 162 -10.46 5.11 -6.27
CA ASP A 162 -9.22 4.76 -6.96
C ASP A 162 -8.03 5.62 -6.49
N LEU A 163 -8.25 6.91 -6.22
CA LEU A 163 -7.19 7.75 -5.66
C LEU A 163 -6.92 7.44 -4.19
N VAL A 164 -7.95 7.13 -3.40
CA VAL A 164 -7.81 6.71 -2.00
C VAL A 164 -7.05 5.39 -1.89
N SER A 165 -7.34 4.43 -2.77
CA SER A 165 -6.66 3.13 -2.80
C SER A 165 -5.15 3.31 -3.04
N LYS A 166 -4.76 4.29 -3.87
CA LYS A 166 -3.36 4.66 -4.11
C LYS A 166 -2.73 5.41 -2.95
N ILE A 167 -3.49 6.26 -2.26
CA ILE A 167 -2.96 7.09 -1.17
C ILE A 167 -2.91 6.36 0.18
N LYS A 168 -3.68 5.28 0.39
CA LYS A 168 -3.68 4.50 1.64
C LYS A 168 -2.29 3.92 2.01
N HIS A 169 -1.42 3.77 1.02
CA HIS A 169 -0.03 3.32 1.22
C HIS A 169 0.88 4.43 1.76
N PHE A 170 0.42 5.68 1.69
CA PHE A 170 1.01 6.79 2.43
C PHE A 170 0.31 6.94 3.77
N PRO A 171 1.02 7.36 4.84
CA PRO A 171 0.42 7.48 6.17
C PRO A 171 -0.50 8.72 6.24
N THR A 172 -1.66 8.62 5.60
CA THR A 172 -2.68 9.64 5.45
C THR A 172 -3.93 9.20 6.20
N PHE A 173 -4.39 10.02 7.15
CA PHE A 173 -5.59 9.76 7.94
C PHE A 173 -6.70 10.74 7.58
N ILE A 174 -7.93 10.28 7.37
CA ILE A 174 -9.07 11.16 7.09
C ILE A 174 -10.09 11.06 8.21
N ASP A 175 -10.25 12.14 8.96
CA ASP A 175 -11.30 12.25 9.98
C ASP A 175 -12.40 13.18 9.46
N VAL A 176 -13.65 12.70 9.46
CA VAL A 176 -14.81 13.47 8.97
C VAL A 176 -15.68 13.85 10.15
N ILE A 177 -15.87 15.14 10.37
CA ILE A 177 -16.81 15.71 11.32
C ILE A 177 -18.07 16.10 10.55
N ARG A 178 -19.11 15.27 10.65
CA ARG A 178 -20.41 15.48 10.01
C ARG A 178 -21.30 16.32 10.92
N VAL A 179 -21.71 17.48 10.43
CA VAL A 179 -22.59 18.40 11.13
C VAL A 179 -24.03 18.16 10.67
N SER A 180 -24.92 17.89 11.61
CA SER A 180 -26.34 17.65 11.33
C SER A 180 -27.22 18.53 12.20
N GLU A 181 -28.40 18.85 11.69
CA GLU A 181 -29.49 19.37 12.51
C GLU A 181 -30.03 18.25 13.41
N GLU A 182 -30.63 18.62 14.55
CA GLU A 182 -31.19 17.67 15.50
C GLU A 182 -32.17 16.70 14.81
N GLY A 183 -31.93 15.40 14.96
CA GLY A 183 -32.81 14.35 14.44
C GLY A 183 -32.39 13.73 13.10
N LYS A 184 -31.48 14.33 12.33
CA LYS A 184 -30.96 13.72 11.10
C LYS A 184 -29.66 12.96 11.36
N ARG A 185 -29.76 11.63 11.49
CA ARG A 185 -28.59 10.76 11.76
C ARG A 185 -28.01 10.07 10.53
N PHE A 186 -28.79 9.92 9.46
CA PHE A 186 -28.40 9.16 8.28
C PHE A 186 -28.40 10.06 7.05
N PHE A 187 -27.29 10.05 6.33
CA PHE A 187 -27.10 10.70 5.05
C PHE A 187 -26.86 9.65 3.97
N LYS A 188 -27.22 9.98 2.73
CA LYS A 188 -27.09 9.04 1.59
C LYS A 188 -25.64 8.65 1.32
N ASP A 189 -24.69 9.54 1.63
CA ASP A 189 -23.26 9.39 1.43
C ASP A 189 -22.52 8.77 2.62
N ASP A 190 -23.21 8.38 3.71
CA ASP A 190 -22.55 7.82 4.90
C ASP A 190 -21.75 6.53 4.57
N VAL A 191 -22.23 5.71 3.64
CA VAL A 191 -21.49 4.51 3.19
C VAL A 191 -20.16 4.92 2.55
N LYS A 192 -20.18 5.94 1.69
CA LYS A 192 -18.98 6.48 1.05
C LYS A 192 -17.99 7.01 2.08
N LEU A 193 -18.47 7.79 3.04
CA LEU A 193 -17.63 8.32 4.12
C LEU A 193 -17.04 7.20 4.98
N ASN A 194 -17.79 6.11 5.23
CA ASN A 194 -17.31 4.97 6.02
C ASN A 194 -16.19 4.23 5.30
N ILE A 195 -16.31 4.00 4.00
CA ILE A 195 -15.25 3.39 3.20
C ILE A 195 -14.00 4.29 3.22
N LEU A 196 -14.17 5.58 2.91
CA LEU A 196 -13.09 6.57 2.89
C LEU A 196 -12.30 6.62 4.21
N THR A 197 -13.03 6.70 5.33
CA THR A 197 -12.41 6.76 6.65
C THR A 197 -11.85 5.41 7.08
N SER A 198 -12.47 4.28 6.73
CA SER A 198 -11.93 2.95 7.04
C SER A 198 -10.59 2.70 6.34
N ASP A 199 -10.52 2.97 5.04
CA ASP A 199 -9.31 2.72 4.22
C ASP A 199 -8.13 3.59 4.65
N THR A 200 -8.42 4.77 5.19
CA THR A 200 -7.41 5.73 5.68
C THR A 200 -7.20 5.65 7.21
N LYS A 201 -7.75 4.64 7.89
CA LYS A 201 -7.66 4.50 9.37
C LYS A 201 -8.15 5.76 10.10
N GLY A 202 -9.11 6.42 9.48
CA GLY A 202 -9.87 7.60 9.82
C GLY A 202 -10.95 7.38 10.87
N GLY A 203 -11.88 8.33 10.97
CA GLY A 203 -13.08 8.20 11.77
C GLY A 203 -14.15 9.20 11.35
N ILE A 204 -15.42 8.82 11.49
CA ILE A 204 -16.56 9.71 11.29
C ILE A 204 -17.14 10.12 12.64
N PHE A 205 -17.40 11.41 12.81
CA PHE A 205 -17.93 12.00 14.02
C PHE A 205 -19.15 12.85 13.70
N TYR A 206 -20.32 12.41 14.17
CA TYR A 206 -21.56 13.17 14.02
C TYR A 206 -21.72 14.17 15.16
N ILE A 207 -22.00 15.43 14.83
CA ILE A 207 -22.20 16.51 15.80
C ILE A 207 -23.44 17.36 15.49
N HIS A 208 -24.10 17.83 16.54
CA HIS A 208 -25.29 18.69 16.46
C HIS A 208 -25.02 20.13 16.91
N GLY A 209 -23.83 20.40 17.46
CA GLY A 209 -23.52 21.75 17.90
C GLY A 209 -22.12 21.91 18.49
N LYS A 210 -21.85 23.14 18.95
CA LYS A 210 -20.51 23.58 19.39
C LYS A 210 -19.89 22.74 20.52
N ARG A 211 -20.70 22.22 21.45
CA ARG A 211 -20.19 21.45 22.60
C ARG A 211 -19.61 20.11 22.14
N GLU A 212 -20.25 19.48 21.16
CA GLU A 212 -19.79 18.22 20.59
C GLU A 212 -18.58 18.46 19.68
N LEU A 213 -18.60 19.54 18.88
CA LEU A 213 -17.44 19.96 18.08
C LEU A 213 -16.16 20.04 18.92
N TYR A 214 -16.19 20.79 20.04
CA TYR A 214 -15.02 20.92 20.91
C TYR A 214 -14.56 19.58 21.48
N LYS A 215 -15.49 18.74 21.95
CA LYS A 215 -15.17 17.39 22.46
C LYS A 215 -14.51 16.50 21.41
N ILE A 216 -14.97 16.56 20.16
CA ILE A 216 -14.37 15.79 19.07
C ILE A 216 -12.98 16.32 18.74
N ILE A 217 -12.85 17.63 18.60
CA ILE A 217 -11.57 18.28 18.31
C ILE A 217 -10.52 17.95 19.38
N ASP A 218 -10.89 18.00 20.67
CA ASP A 218 -10.01 17.61 21.77
C ASP A 218 -9.56 16.15 21.69
N LYS A 219 -10.44 15.24 21.21
CA LYS A 219 -10.06 13.84 20.96
C LYS A 219 -9.09 13.73 19.78
N LEU A 220 -9.30 14.52 18.73
CA LEU A 220 -8.47 14.49 17.53
C LEU A 220 -7.06 15.06 17.78
N VAL A 221 -6.82 15.86 18.82
CA VAL A 221 -5.48 16.35 19.17
C VAL A 221 -4.46 15.21 19.35
N LYS A 222 -4.89 14.03 19.79
CA LYS A 222 -4.02 12.86 19.92
C LYS A 222 -3.45 12.46 18.56
N GLN A 223 -2.13 12.20 18.49
CA GLN A 223 -1.50 11.68 17.28
C GLN A 223 -2.01 10.28 17.00
N LYS A 224 -2.26 9.99 15.72
CA LYS A 224 -2.57 8.63 15.29
C LYS A 224 -1.27 7.85 15.09
N GLU A 225 -1.15 6.73 15.77
CA GLU A 225 -0.02 5.83 15.58
C GLU A 225 -0.30 4.91 14.38
N LEU A 226 0.72 4.70 13.56
CA LEU A 226 0.69 3.65 12.56
C LEU A 226 0.80 2.30 13.27
N ILE A 227 -0.33 1.68 13.58
CA ILE A 227 -0.35 0.31 14.08
C ILE A 227 -0.04 -0.60 12.89
N ASN A 228 1.18 -1.14 12.86
CA ASN A 228 1.54 -2.24 11.97
C ASN A 228 1.02 -3.54 12.57
N THR A 229 -0.17 -3.95 12.13
CA THR A 229 -0.83 -5.18 12.59
C THR A 229 -0.12 -6.45 12.09
N PHE A 230 0.80 -6.34 11.14
CA PHE A 230 1.49 -7.46 10.49
C PHE A 230 3.00 -7.29 10.65
N THR A 231 3.56 -7.89 11.71
CA THR A 231 5.01 -8.06 11.85
C THR A 231 5.48 -9.47 11.51
N ASP A 232 4.53 -10.41 11.32
CA ASP A 232 4.79 -11.85 11.26
C ASP A 232 4.31 -12.53 9.96
N GLN A 233 3.74 -11.81 8.99
CA GLN A 233 3.43 -12.39 7.67
C GLN A 233 4.49 -11.95 6.65
N PRO A 234 5.07 -12.89 5.87
CA PRO A 234 5.88 -12.49 4.72
C PRO A 234 4.99 -11.69 3.78
N ASP A 235 5.36 -10.43 3.55
CA ASP A 235 4.60 -9.45 2.78
C ASP A 235 4.36 -9.95 1.34
N GLU A 236 3.26 -10.67 1.09
CA GLU A 236 2.69 -10.77 -0.25
C GLU A 236 2.04 -9.42 -0.56
N PHE A 237 2.87 -8.48 -1.01
CA PHE A 237 2.40 -7.19 -1.47
C PHE A 237 1.84 -7.34 -2.89
N LYS A 238 0.52 -7.53 -2.97
CA LYS A 238 -0.22 -7.55 -4.24
C LYS A 238 -0.47 -6.12 -4.69
N ILE A 239 0.05 -5.77 -5.86
CA ILE A 239 -0.17 -4.48 -6.50
C ILE A 239 -0.88 -4.75 -7.82
N SER A 240 -1.96 -4.01 -8.07
CA SER A 240 -2.59 -3.99 -9.39
C SER A 240 -1.64 -3.35 -10.42
N LYS A 241 -1.86 -3.64 -11.70
CA LYS A 241 -1.07 -3.05 -12.78
C LYS A 241 -1.20 -1.52 -12.80
N GLU A 242 -2.39 -1.00 -12.49
CA GLU A 242 -2.68 0.43 -12.45
C GLU A 242 -1.93 1.14 -11.32
N ASP A 243 -1.92 0.53 -10.13
CA ASP A 243 -1.20 1.06 -8.97
C ASP A 243 0.31 1.06 -9.22
N TYR A 244 0.83 0.01 -9.86
CA TYR A 244 2.24 -0.05 -10.28
C TYR A 244 2.63 1.15 -11.14
N TYR A 245 1.86 1.46 -12.20
CA TYR A 245 2.13 2.61 -13.04
C TYR A 245 2.05 3.93 -12.29
N PHE A 246 1.07 4.07 -11.38
CA PHE A 246 0.94 5.26 -10.55
C PHE A 246 2.20 5.53 -9.73
N TYR A 247 2.69 4.54 -8.97
CA TYR A 247 3.89 4.70 -8.15
C TYR A 247 5.16 4.85 -9.00
N ASN A 248 5.26 4.12 -10.11
CA ASN A 248 6.40 4.24 -11.03
C ASN A 248 6.49 5.64 -11.67
N ASN A 249 5.36 6.27 -11.96
CA ASN A 249 5.30 7.66 -12.45
C ASN A 249 5.55 8.68 -11.35
N LEU A 250 5.21 8.35 -10.10
CA LEU A 250 5.45 9.20 -8.95
C LEU A 250 6.93 9.23 -8.55
N ALA A 251 7.64 8.11 -8.68
CA ALA A 251 9.05 7.97 -8.32
C ALA A 251 9.98 8.66 -9.33
N SER A 252 10.98 9.38 -8.81
CA SER A 252 11.97 10.08 -9.63
C SER A 252 13.18 9.18 -9.92
N GLU A 253 13.71 9.24 -11.13
CA GLU A 253 14.97 8.56 -11.46
C GLU A 253 16.17 9.29 -10.85
N LEU A 254 17.21 8.51 -10.54
CA LEU A 254 18.52 9.03 -10.18
C LEU A 254 19.19 9.68 -11.41
N LYS A 255 19.66 10.92 -11.29
CA LYS A 255 20.28 11.64 -12.40
C LYS A 255 21.79 11.42 -12.45
N LYS A 256 22.35 11.41 -13.66
CA LYS A 256 23.80 11.57 -13.83
C LYS A 256 24.16 13.04 -13.63
N LYS A 257 25.21 13.34 -12.87
CA LYS A 257 25.73 14.70 -12.69
C LYS A 257 26.98 14.89 -13.54
N TYR A 258 27.08 16.04 -14.19
CA TYR A 258 28.27 16.47 -14.93
C TYR A 258 28.77 17.81 -14.35
N PRO A 259 30.06 17.98 -14.06
CA PRO A 259 31.13 16.97 -14.13
C PRO A 259 30.97 15.87 -13.04
N VAL A 260 31.56 14.71 -13.29
CA VAL A 260 31.45 13.49 -12.44
C VAL A 260 32.39 13.54 -11.22
N GLU A 261 33.32 14.49 -11.21
CA GLU A 261 34.39 14.58 -10.21
C GLU A 261 33.87 14.80 -8.79
N ASN A 262 34.50 14.14 -7.81
CA ASN A 262 34.22 14.24 -6.38
C ASN A 262 32.81 13.78 -5.94
N LEU A 263 32.19 12.86 -6.68
CA LEU A 263 30.94 12.23 -6.25
C LEU A 263 31.24 11.04 -5.34
N ILE A 264 30.96 11.23 -4.05
CA ILE A 264 31.12 10.19 -3.04
C ILE A 264 29.76 9.52 -2.80
N CYS A 265 29.71 8.20 -2.92
CA CYS A 265 28.50 7.43 -2.70
C CYS A 265 28.08 7.45 -1.22
N TYR A 266 26.80 7.68 -0.95
CA TYR A 266 26.22 7.78 0.39
C TYR A 266 26.37 6.48 1.21
N PHE A 267 26.39 5.32 0.57
CA PHE A 267 26.43 4.04 1.26
C PHE A 267 27.86 3.56 1.55
N CYS A 268 28.72 3.55 0.53
CA CYS A 268 30.08 3.03 0.68
C CYS A 268 31.12 4.11 1.01
N HIS A 269 30.77 5.40 0.90
CA HIS A 269 31.64 6.55 1.18
C HIS A 269 32.89 6.65 0.30
N GLU A 270 32.87 6.01 -0.87
CA GLU A 270 33.96 6.01 -1.85
C GLU A 270 33.47 6.50 -3.23
N GLU A 271 34.39 6.95 -4.08
CA GLU A 271 34.09 7.31 -5.48
C GLU A 271 33.88 6.08 -6.37
N ILE A 272 34.67 5.03 -6.14
CA ILE A 272 34.55 3.73 -6.80
C ILE A 272 34.01 2.74 -5.78
N CYS A 273 32.97 1.99 -6.15
CA CYS A 273 32.32 1.09 -5.20
C CYS A 273 33.26 -0.07 -4.82
N PRO A 274 33.53 -0.32 -3.52
CA PRO A 274 34.35 -1.44 -3.09
C PRO A 274 33.66 -2.81 -3.26
N VAL A 275 32.34 -2.83 -3.52
CA VAL A 275 31.54 -4.06 -3.65
C VAL A 275 31.58 -4.61 -5.07
N CYS A 276 31.28 -3.78 -6.08
CA CYS A 276 31.32 -4.21 -7.48
C CYS A 276 32.69 -3.99 -8.13
N THR A 277 33.52 -3.09 -7.58
CA THR A 277 34.82 -2.68 -8.14
C THR A 277 34.76 -2.17 -9.59
N ASP A 278 33.57 -1.86 -10.09
CA ASP A 278 33.36 -1.38 -11.45
C ASP A 278 33.61 0.12 -11.53
N VAL A 279 34.58 0.51 -12.36
CA VAL A 279 34.93 1.90 -12.63
C VAL A 279 33.86 2.63 -13.45
N HIS A 280 32.96 1.89 -14.10
CA HIS A 280 31.84 2.43 -14.87
C HIS A 280 30.58 2.63 -14.03
N ASP A 281 30.53 2.10 -12.80
CA ASP A 281 29.46 2.36 -11.84
C ASP A 281 29.65 3.77 -11.25
N ILE A 282 29.34 4.78 -12.07
CA ILE A 282 29.43 6.18 -11.67
C ILE A 282 28.23 6.53 -10.77
N PRO A 283 28.46 7.16 -9.59
CA PRO A 283 27.37 7.56 -8.72
C PRO A 283 26.30 8.43 -9.42
N LYS A 284 25.05 8.00 -9.33
CA LYS A 284 23.87 8.78 -9.75
C LYS A 284 23.32 9.56 -8.56
N ILE A 285 22.78 10.77 -8.76
CA ILE A 285 22.34 11.68 -7.69
C ILE A 285 20.82 11.69 -7.48
N CYS A 286 20.40 11.84 -6.22
CA CYS A 286 19.03 12.17 -5.86
C CYS A 286 18.71 13.62 -6.27
N ASN A 287 17.57 13.82 -6.93
CA ASN A 287 17.14 15.14 -7.40
C ASN A 287 16.77 16.12 -6.29
N GLU A 288 16.37 15.61 -5.12
CA GLU A 288 15.87 16.45 -4.03
C GLU A 288 16.99 16.90 -3.08
N CYS A 289 17.94 16.02 -2.74
CA CYS A 289 18.98 16.32 -1.75
C CYS A 289 20.41 16.25 -2.28
N GLY A 290 20.62 15.82 -3.52
CA GLY A 290 21.95 15.73 -4.13
C GLY A 290 22.82 14.58 -3.63
N SER A 291 22.34 13.72 -2.71
CA SER A 291 23.06 12.52 -2.30
C SER A 291 23.35 11.63 -3.51
N ALA A 292 24.58 11.14 -3.62
CA ALA A 292 25.02 10.30 -4.71
C ALA A 292 25.02 8.82 -4.32
N PHE A 293 24.70 7.95 -5.26
CA PHE A 293 24.59 6.51 -5.05
C PHE A 293 25.19 5.77 -6.24
N HIS A 294 26.12 4.86 -5.96
CA HIS A 294 26.45 3.80 -6.93
C HIS A 294 25.20 2.99 -7.25
N ASN A 295 25.11 2.52 -8.49
CA ASN A 295 23.99 1.75 -8.96
C ASN A 295 23.86 0.44 -8.19
N CYS A 296 24.97 -0.29 -8.00
CA CYS A 296 24.95 -1.54 -7.23
C CYS A 296 24.54 -1.32 -5.76
N CYS A 297 24.95 -0.19 -5.15
CA CYS A 297 24.58 0.16 -3.79
C CYS A 297 23.10 0.54 -3.68
N ALA A 298 22.57 1.30 -4.65
CA ALA A 298 21.16 1.65 -4.72
C ALA A 298 20.29 0.40 -4.91
N ILE A 299 20.67 -0.51 -5.81
CA ILE A 299 19.98 -1.80 -6.01
C ILE A 299 19.96 -2.57 -4.69
N ASN A 300 21.12 -2.80 -4.07
CA ASN A 300 21.22 -3.51 -2.79
C ASN A 300 20.33 -2.91 -1.70
N TYR A 301 20.25 -1.58 -1.61
CA TYR A 301 19.37 -0.91 -0.66
C TYR A 301 17.89 -1.11 -0.97
N THR A 302 17.50 -0.95 -2.25
CA THR A 302 16.12 -1.05 -2.73
C THR A 302 15.51 -2.42 -2.44
N ILE A 303 16.31 -3.47 -2.51
CA ILE A 303 15.89 -4.85 -2.22
C ILE A 303 15.29 -4.99 -0.82
N ASP A 304 15.93 -4.34 0.17
CA ASP A 304 15.54 -4.45 1.57
C ASP A 304 14.60 -3.31 2.01
N HIS A 305 14.50 -2.23 1.22
CA HIS A 305 13.79 -0.99 1.58
C HIS A 305 12.87 -0.48 0.46
N ASN A 306 12.36 -1.38 -0.37
CA ASN A 306 11.35 -1.03 -1.37
C ASN A 306 10.01 -0.70 -0.70
N ILE A 307 9.16 0.04 -1.40
CA ILE A 307 7.82 0.40 -0.93
C ILE A 307 6.77 -0.67 -1.27
N GLY A 308 7.19 -1.93 -1.46
CA GLY A 308 6.40 -3.01 -2.05
C GLY A 308 6.59 -3.16 -3.56
N ILE A 309 7.24 -2.19 -4.22
CA ILE A 309 7.60 -2.26 -5.65
C ILE A 309 9.12 -2.44 -5.78
N PRO A 310 9.62 -3.54 -6.36
CA PRO A 310 11.03 -3.95 -6.28
C PRO A 310 12.06 -2.91 -6.71
N HIS A 311 11.72 -1.99 -7.62
CA HIS A 311 12.61 -0.96 -8.15
C HIS A 311 12.36 0.45 -7.62
N ILE A 312 11.43 0.61 -6.67
CA ILE A 312 11.09 1.90 -6.06
C ILE A 312 11.42 1.88 -4.58
N PHE A 313 12.19 2.87 -4.14
CA PHE A 313 12.64 3.01 -2.75
C PHE A 313 12.59 4.47 -2.28
N ARG A 314 12.83 4.66 -0.97
CA ARG A 314 12.99 5.99 -0.37
C ARG A 314 14.46 6.34 -0.24
N CYS A 315 14.84 7.53 -0.70
CA CYS A 315 16.18 8.07 -0.47
C CYS A 315 16.50 8.02 1.04
N PRO A 316 17.59 7.38 1.47
CA PRO A 316 17.91 7.27 2.89
C PRO A 316 18.15 8.63 3.56
N ASN A 317 18.63 9.62 2.78
CA ASN A 317 18.94 10.96 3.30
C ASN A 317 17.70 11.88 3.41
N CYS A 318 16.90 11.99 2.34
CA CYS A 318 15.78 12.95 2.30
C CYS A 318 14.40 12.31 2.18
N GLN A 319 14.32 10.98 2.09
CA GLN A 319 13.07 10.22 1.99
C GLN A 319 12.23 10.54 0.75
N SER A 320 12.84 11.10 -0.30
CA SER A 320 12.19 11.22 -1.62
C SER A 320 11.98 9.85 -2.25
N MET A 321 10.93 9.71 -3.06
CA MET A 321 10.64 8.47 -3.77
C MET A 321 11.53 8.41 -5.02
N LEU A 322 12.39 7.39 -5.06
CA LEU A 322 13.36 7.17 -6.12
C LEU A 322 13.09 5.84 -6.81
N LYS A 323 13.41 5.75 -8.09
CA LYS A 323 13.38 4.51 -8.85
C LYS A 323 14.70 4.20 -9.54
N ILE A 324 14.97 2.91 -9.68
CA ILE A 324 16.05 2.35 -10.48
C ILE A 324 15.40 1.74 -11.73
N PRO A 325 16.05 1.76 -12.91
CA PRO A 325 15.56 1.03 -14.08
C PRO A 325 15.29 -0.44 -13.74
N GLU A 326 14.11 -0.95 -14.13
CA GLU A 326 13.66 -2.31 -13.80
C GLU A 326 14.63 -3.37 -14.33
N GLU A 327 15.17 -3.15 -15.54
CA GLU A 327 16.17 -4.00 -16.18
C GLU A 327 17.44 -4.18 -15.34
N GLU A 328 17.84 -3.14 -14.59
CA GLU A 328 19.03 -3.19 -13.72
C GLU A 328 18.81 -4.05 -12.46
N ILE A 329 17.55 -4.35 -12.11
CA ILE A 329 17.20 -5.22 -10.98
C ILE A 329 16.93 -6.65 -11.43
N VAL A 330 16.29 -6.83 -12.59
CA VAL A 330 15.87 -8.14 -13.11
C VAL A 330 17.04 -8.93 -13.71
N SER A 331 18.12 -8.26 -14.10
CA SER A 331 19.23 -8.83 -14.89
C SER A 331 20.28 -9.64 -14.10
N VAL A 332 19.92 -10.59 -13.21
CA VAL A 332 20.91 -11.62 -12.81
C VAL A 332 20.27 -12.97 -12.43
N SER A 333 19.93 -13.78 -13.42
CA SER A 333 20.02 -15.25 -13.29
C SER A 333 20.57 -15.83 -14.60
N PRO A 334 21.89 -15.99 -14.74
CA PRO A 334 22.52 -16.51 -15.96
C PRO A 334 22.22 -17.99 -16.26
N GLU A 335 21.34 -18.65 -15.51
CA GLU A 335 21.00 -20.07 -15.68
C GLU A 335 19.64 -20.32 -16.36
N ILE A 336 18.87 -19.29 -16.72
CA ILE A 336 17.59 -19.47 -17.41
C ILE A 336 17.53 -18.51 -18.61
N SER A 337 18.12 -18.99 -19.71
CA SER A 337 17.83 -18.75 -21.12
C SER A 337 16.90 -17.58 -21.52
N GLU A 338 17.46 -16.74 -22.40
CA GLU A 338 16.84 -16.13 -23.58
C GLU A 338 15.51 -15.36 -23.39
N GLU A 339 15.64 -14.03 -23.45
CA GLU A 339 14.75 -13.09 -24.17
C GLU A 339 13.27 -13.03 -23.75
N ALA A 340 12.98 -12.12 -22.82
CA ALA A 340 11.91 -11.14 -22.97
C ALA A 340 12.00 -10.14 -21.82
N SER A 341 12.21 -8.85 -22.14
CA SER A 341 11.97 -7.78 -21.16
C SER A 341 10.52 -7.80 -20.69
N VAL A 342 10.22 -7.23 -19.51
CA VAL A 342 8.84 -7.15 -19.00
C VAL A 342 7.96 -6.35 -19.98
N GLU A 343 8.51 -5.31 -20.64
CA GLU A 343 7.87 -4.63 -21.76
C GLU A 343 7.60 -5.52 -22.98
N GLU A 344 8.52 -6.38 -23.40
CA GLU A 344 8.27 -7.32 -24.51
C GLU A 344 7.19 -8.35 -24.18
N TYR A 345 7.14 -8.81 -22.92
CA TYR A 345 6.10 -9.72 -22.46
C TYR A 345 4.73 -9.05 -22.39
N MET A 346 4.68 -7.76 -21.99
CA MET A 346 3.45 -6.97 -21.98
C MET A 346 2.97 -6.62 -23.40
N LYS A 347 3.88 -6.36 -24.34
CA LYS A 347 3.55 -6.12 -25.76
C LYS A 347 3.04 -7.38 -26.46
N MET A 348 3.67 -8.53 -26.24
CA MET A 348 3.19 -9.82 -26.77
C MET A 348 1.77 -10.15 -26.28
N GLU A 349 1.41 -9.72 -25.07
CA GLU A 349 0.07 -9.93 -24.50
C GLU A 349 -0.98 -8.97 -25.12
N GLU A 350 -0.60 -7.73 -25.43
CA GLU A 350 -1.44 -6.75 -26.11
C GLU A 350 -1.72 -7.15 -27.59
N GLU A 351 -0.72 -7.67 -28.30
CA GLU A 351 -0.87 -8.24 -29.65
C GLU A 351 -1.75 -9.51 -29.67
N SER A 352 -1.69 -10.32 -28.60
CA SER A 352 -2.54 -11.51 -28.46
C SER A 352 -4.02 -11.20 -28.17
N ARG A 353 -4.32 -10.02 -27.59
CA ARG A 353 -5.71 -9.57 -27.37
C ARG A 353 -6.35 -9.01 -28.64
N LEU A 354 -5.58 -8.27 -29.43
CA LEU A 354 -6.04 -7.72 -30.72
C LEU A 354 -6.45 -8.84 -31.70
N THR A 355 -5.75 -9.98 -31.67
CA THR A 355 -6.06 -11.15 -32.51
C THR A 355 -7.25 -11.98 -32.03
N GLU A 356 -7.67 -11.86 -30.76
CA GLU A 356 -8.90 -12.49 -30.25
C GLU A 356 -10.15 -11.62 -30.54
N GLU A 357 -10.03 -10.29 -30.51
CA GLU A 357 -11.12 -9.38 -30.89
C GLU A 357 -11.39 -9.40 -32.41
N GLU A 358 -10.36 -9.50 -33.24
CA GLU A 358 -10.53 -9.70 -34.70
C GLU A 358 -11.19 -11.05 -35.04
N ARG A 359 -10.95 -12.10 -34.24
CA ARG A 359 -11.60 -13.41 -34.40
C ARG A 359 -13.06 -13.44 -33.95
N GLN A 360 -13.49 -12.51 -33.10
CA GLN A 360 -14.90 -12.37 -32.71
C GLN A 360 -15.69 -11.43 -33.63
N GLY A 361 -15.02 -10.63 -34.47
CA GLY A 361 -15.65 -9.76 -35.47
C GLY A 361 -16.11 -10.45 -36.76
N GLU A 362 -15.64 -11.66 -37.06
CA GLU A 362 -15.97 -12.36 -38.33
C GLU A 362 -17.13 -13.38 -38.22
N LEU A 363 -17.82 -13.48 -37.08
CA LEU A 363 -18.90 -14.46 -36.87
C LEU A 363 -20.32 -13.86 -36.74
N SER A 364 -20.54 -12.61 -37.14
CA SER A 364 -21.87 -11.99 -37.03
C SER A 364 -22.27 -11.09 -38.21
N ILE A 365 -22.01 -11.53 -39.45
CA ILE A 365 -22.59 -10.93 -40.66
C ILE A 365 -23.00 -12.06 -41.61
N ASP A 366 -24.07 -12.76 -41.25
CA ASP A 366 -24.92 -13.52 -42.19
C ASP A 366 -26.12 -14.00 -41.36
N GLU A 367 -27.20 -13.20 -41.40
CA GLU A 367 -28.61 -13.51 -41.04
C GLU A 367 -29.29 -12.26 -40.48
N MET A 368 -29.53 -11.24 -41.31
CA MET A 368 -30.62 -10.29 -41.07
C MET A 368 -30.96 -9.39 -42.27
N GLU A 369 -31.14 -9.94 -43.47
CA GLU A 369 -31.85 -9.24 -44.56
C GLU A 369 -32.68 -10.23 -45.39
N GLU A 370 -33.99 -10.32 -45.09
CA GLU A 370 -35.10 -10.69 -45.98
C GLU A 370 -36.37 -10.75 -45.10
N GLU A 371 -37.54 -10.23 -45.42
CA GLU A 371 -38.05 -9.26 -46.38
C GLU A 371 -39.47 -8.94 -45.85
N ILE A 372 -39.87 -7.67 -45.84
CA ILE A 372 -41.25 -7.25 -45.60
C ILE A 372 -41.90 -7.17 -46.99
N LEU A 373 -42.98 -7.93 -47.26
CA LEU A 373 -44.14 -7.51 -48.08
C LEU A 373 -45.25 -8.60 -48.18
N LEU A 374 -46.42 -8.20 -47.66
CA LEU A 374 -47.81 -8.40 -48.14
C LEU A 374 -48.55 -9.76 -48.13
N GLU A 375 -49.72 -9.66 -47.46
CA GLU A 375 -51.10 -10.07 -47.82
C GLU A 375 -51.46 -11.53 -48.12
N ASP A 376 -52.44 -12.00 -47.33
CA ASP A 376 -53.55 -12.91 -47.60
C ASP A 376 -53.36 -14.04 -48.64
N ILE A 377 -53.52 -15.30 -48.19
CA ILE A 377 -54.46 -16.29 -48.75
C ILE A 377 -54.38 -17.60 -47.94
N ASP A 378 -55.57 -18.15 -47.69
CA ASP A 378 -55.89 -19.47 -47.12
C ASP A 378 -55.20 -20.67 -47.80
N SER A 379 -55.31 -21.80 -47.09
CA SER A 379 -55.42 -23.19 -47.57
C SER A 379 -54.19 -24.10 -47.51
N ASP A 380 -54.36 -25.11 -46.65
CA ASP A 380 -54.25 -26.55 -46.92
C ASP A 380 -52.93 -27.18 -47.40
N ASP A 381 -52.50 -28.11 -46.55
CA ASP A 381 -52.16 -29.51 -46.87
C ASP A 381 -50.71 -29.92 -47.16
N LEU A 382 -50.37 -31.06 -46.54
CA LEU A 382 -49.40 -32.10 -46.94
C LEU A 382 -47.93 -31.67 -47.18
N MET A 383 -46.91 -32.48 -46.95
CA MET A 383 -46.62 -33.67 -46.16
C MET A 383 -45.14 -33.95 -46.42
N THR A 384 -44.47 -34.63 -45.49
CA THR A 384 -43.33 -35.55 -45.73
C THR A 384 -42.06 -34.99 -46.40
N SER A 385 -40.87 -35.13 -45.83
CA SER A 385 -40.25 -36.45 -45.63
C SER A 385 -38.87 -36.35 -44.97
N ARG A 386 -38.65 -37.31 -44.08
CA ARG A 386 -37.40 -38.00 -43.68
C ARG A 386 -36.11 -37.62 -44.41
N SER A 387 -35.04 -37.41 -43.62
CA SER A 387 -33.77 -38.16 -43.71
C SER A 387 -32.95 -37.97 -42.42
N LYS A 388 -32.52 -39.09 -41.83
CA LYS A 388 -31.54 -39.21 -40.72
C LYS A 388 -30.10 -39.34 -41.32
N PRO A 389 -29.06 -39.74 -40.55
CA PRO A 389 -28.29 -38.97 -39.57
C PRO A 389 -26.76 -39.10 -39.82
N GLN A 390 -25.91 -38.19 -39.34
CA GLN A 390 -24.50 -38.54 -39.07
C GLN A 390 -24.02 -37.92 -37.77
N LYS A 391 -23.54 -38.80 -36.88
CA LYS A 391 -22.74 -38.51 -35.71
C LYS A 391 -21.31 -38.29 -36.18
N GLU A 392 -20.61 -37.33 -35.57
CA GLU A 392 -19.17 -37.44 -35.35
C GLU A 392 -18.79 -36.77 -34.03
N GLU A 393 -17.73 -37.33 -33.44
CA GLU A 393 -17.45 -37.37 -32.01
C GLU A 393 -16.67 -36.17 -31.51
N SER A 394 -17.01 -35.76 -30.29
CA SER A 394 -16.32 -34.77 -29.48
C SER A 394 -15.02 -35.32 -28.88
N HIS A 395 -13.89 -34.66 -29.16
CA HIS A 395 -12.69 -34.72 -28.33
C HIS A 395 -12.32 -33.28 -27.92
N ILE A 396 -12.72 -32.88 -26.72
CA ILE A 396 -12.24 -31.65 -26.06
C ILE A 396 -11.30 -32.10 -24.94
N GLY A 397 -10.00 -32.05 -25.21
CA GLY A 397 -8.96 -32.07 -24.19
C GLY A 397 -8.72 -30.64 -23.73
N SER A 398 -9.13 -30.30 -22.51
CA SER A 398 -8.76 -29.04 -21.86
C SER A 398 -7.29 -29.14 -21.43
N GLU A 399 -6.39 -28.55 -22.20
CA GLU A 399 -5.02 -28.31 -21.77
C GLU A 399 -5.04 -27.33 -20.59
N GLU A 400 -4.73 -27.83 -19.39
CA GLU A 400 -4.37 -26.99 -18.24
C GLU A 400 -3.12 -26.18 -18.62
N ARG A 401 -3.31 -24.90 -18.99
CA ARG A 401 -2.22 -23.94 -19.16
C ARG A 401 -1.46 -23.84 -17.85
N LYS A 402 -0.32 -24.53 -17.75
CA LYS A 402 0.60 -24.41 -16.61
C LYS A 402 1.13 -22.97 -16.56
N GLU A 403 0.73 -22.23 -15.54
CA GLU A 403 1.22 -20.88 -15.27
C GLU A 403 2.75 -20.87 -15.19
N LYS A 404 3.40 -19.99 -15.97
CA LYS A 404 4.86 -19.85 -16.01
C LYS A 404 5.33 -19.14 -14.75
N VAL A 405 5.91 -19.91 -13.82
CA VAL A 405 6.55 -19.39 -12.60
C VAL A 405 7.96 -18.89 -12.93
N ARG A 406 8.27 -17.62 -12.64
CA ARG A 406 9.63 -17.06 -12.81
C ARG A 406 10.32 -16.90 -11.46
N HIS A 407 11.62 -17.17 -11.40
CA HIS A 407 12.43 -16.94 -10.20
C HIS A 407 13.38 -15.75 -10.42
N VAL A 408 13.27 -14.72 -9.58
CA VAL A 408 14.12 -13.53 -9.62
C VAL A 408 15.11 -13.61 -8.46
N ARG A 409 16.41 -13.60 -8.77
CA ARG A 409 17.48 -13.61 -7.76
C ARG A 409 17.98 -12.18 -7.55
N VAL A 410 18.01 -11.77 -6.30
CA VAL A 410 18.10 -10.38 -5.90
C VAL A 410 19.24 -10.23 -4.89
N GLY A 411 20.36 -9.60 -5.30
CA GLY A 411 21.60 -9.45 -4.51
C GLY A 411 22.79 -10.31 -4.99
N GLY A 412 22.92 -10.56 -6.29
CA GLY A 412 24.01 -11.35 -6.88
C GLY A 412 23.95 -12.85 -6.55
N TYR A 413 25.09 -13.56 -6.64
CA TYR A 413 25.15 -15.02 -6.44
C TYR A 413 24.60 -15.46 -5.07
N PHE A 414 24.81 -14.63 -4.04
CA PHE A 414 24.32 -14.86 -2.68
C PHE A 414 22.99 -14.16 -2.36
N GLY A 415 22.31 -13.62 -3.36
CA GLY A 415 21.03 -12.93 -3.23
C GLY A 415 19.85 -13.79 -2.75
N LYS A 416 18.82 -13.13 -2.22
CA LYS A 416 17.52 -13.73 -1.92
C LYS A 416 16.84 -14.10 -3.24
N VAL A 417 16.12 -15.20 -3.29
CA VAL A 417 15.37 -15.60 -4.49
C VAL A 417 13.88 -15.35 -4.24
N PHE A 418 13.24 -14.65 -5.15
CA PHE A 418 11.80 -14.42 -5.16
C PHE A 418 11.18 -15.24 -6.28
N THR A 419 9.99 -15.76 -6.04
CA THR A 419 9.16 -16.42 -7.03
C THR A 419 8.10 -15.43 -7.46
N VAL A 420 8.12 -15.05 -8.72
CA VAL A 420 7.16 -14.14 -9.32
C VAL A 420 6.12 -14.97 -10.03
N LYS A 421 4.87 -14.86 -9.58
CA LYS A 421 3.70 -15.52 -10.19
C LYS A 421 2.73 -14.45 -10.63
N LYS A 422 2.24 -14.54 -11.87
CA LYS A 422 1.08 -13.76 -12.31
C LYS A 422 -0.16 -14.59 -12.01
N VAL A 423 -1.06 -14.06 -11.19
CA VAL A 423 -2.33 -14.72 -10.85
C VAL A 423 -3.45 -13.76 -11.26
N GLY A 424 -4.03 -13.98 -12.45
CA GLY A 424 -4.93 -13.01 -13.08
C GLY A 424 -4.22 -11.72 -13.47
N ASP A 425 -4.76 -10.57 -13.07
CA ASP A 425 -4.17 -9.23 -13.30
C ASP A 425 -3.18 -8.81 -12.20
N GLU A 426 -2.93 -9.68 -11.20
CA GLU A 426 -2.04 -9.41 -10.08
C GLU A 426 -0.67 -10.07 -10.29
N ILE A 427 0.40 -9.37 -9.86
CA ILE A 427 1.75 -9.91 -9.78
C ILE A 427 2.06 -10.20 -8.31
N ILE A 428 2.35 -11.47 -7.98
CA ILE A 428 2.66 -11.93 -6.63
C ILE A 428 4.15 -12.24 -6.53
N TYR A 429 4.81 -11.66 -5.54
CA TYR A 429 6.23 -11.90 -5.22
C TYR A 429 6.33 -12.72 -3.93
N GLU A 430 6.65 -14.01 -4.05
CA GLU A 430 6.86 -14.88 -2.90
C GLU A 430 8.36 -15.03 -2.62
N ARG A 431 8.80 -14.65 -1.43
CA ARG A 431 10.19 -14.91 -1.02
C ARG A 431 10.41 -16.42 -0.87
N SER A 432 11.29 -16.99 -1.69
CA SER A 432 11.62 -18.41 -1.59
C SER A 432 12.73 -18.63 -0.56
N ASP A 433 12.42 -19.44 0.46
CA ASP A 433 13.43 -19.91 1.39
C ASP A 433 14.33 -20.92 0.70
N ARG A 434 15.65 -20.66 0.71
CA ARG A 434 16.68 -21.47 0.02
C ARG A 434 16.66 -22.98 0.31
N LYS A 435 15.91 -23.45 1.32
CA LYS A 435 15.92 -24.85 1.75
C LYS A 435 15.14 -25.80 0.83
N THR A 436 14.31 -25.31 -0.09
CA THR A 436 13.37 -26.16 -0.85
C THR A 436 13.73 -26.38 -2.32
N VAL A 437 14.68 -25.64 -2.90
CA VAL A 437 14.96 -25.71 -4.35
C VAL A 437 15.93 -26.86 -4.72
N SER A 438 16.77 -27.33 -3.80
CA SER A 438 17.82 -28.32 -4.12
C SER A 438 17.37 -29.80 -4.18
N LYS A 439 16.09 -30.12 -3.91
CA LYS A 439 15.66 -31.53 -3.76
C LYS A 439 14.65 -32.06 -4.77
N LYS A 440 14.19 -31.29 -5.76
CA LYS A 440 13.13 -31.74 -6.69
C LYS A 440 13.59 -32.25 -8.06
N ASN A 441 14.88 -32.23 -8.38
CA ASN A 441 15.36 -32.64 -9.72
C ASN A 441 16.08 -34.01 -9.79
N ASN A 442 16.07 -34.81 -8.72
CA ASN A 442 16.58 -36.18 -8.77
C ASN A 442 15.66 -37.09 -7.96
N ASP A 443 14.63 -37.64 -8.61
CA ASP A 443 14.17 -39.03 -8.45
C ASP A 443 12.79 -39.20 -9.11
N GLU A 444 12.80 -39.46 -10.42
CA GLU A 444 11.70 -40.17 -11.09
C GLU A 444 12.28 -41.34 -11.89
N THR A 445 12.49 -42.48 -11.22
CA THR A 445 12.32 -43.79 -11.86
C THR A 445 12.21 -44.90 -10.80
N ILE A 446 11.19 -45.78 -10.97
CA ILE A 446 11.02 -47.12 -10.35
C ILE A 446 10.52 -47.05 -8.88
N ARG A 447 9.29 -47.46 -8.49
CA ARG A 447 8.52 -48.68 -8.81
C ARG A 447 7.07 -48.59 -8.29
N LEU A 448 6.11 -49.11 -9.04
CA LEU A 448 4.80 -49.55 -8.52
C LEU A 448 5.00 -50.71 -7.52
N GLU A 449 4.33 -50.66 -6.36
CA GLU A 449 3.31 -51.64 -5.95
C GLU A 449 2.77 -51.38 -4.52
N LYS A 450 1.48 -51.74 -4.36
CA LYS A 450 0.70 -51.98 -3.13
C LYS A 450 0.01 -50.81 -2.39
N ARG A 451 -1.26 -50.63 -2.79
CA ARG A 451 -2.47 -50.51 -1.95
C ARG A 451 -2.27 -50.89 -0.47
N VAL A 452 -2.64 -49.96 0.42
CA VAL A 452 -3.55 -50.23 1.54
C VAL A 452 -4.54 -49.06 1.64
N GLU A 453 -5.82 -49.39 1.50
CA GLU A 453 -6.96 -48.52 1.75
C GLU A 453 -7.08 -48.23 3.25
N ILE A 454 -7.15 -46.95 3.64
CA ILE A 454 -7.87 -46.55 4.85
C ILE A 454 -8.78 -45.38 4.49
N SER A 455 -10.07 -45.72 4.50
CA SER A 455 -11.24 -44.86 4.43
C SER A 455 -11.20 -43.72 5.45
N GLY A 456 -11.55 -42.51 5.02
CA GLY A 456 -11.80 -41.39 5.94
C GLY A 456 -12.43 -40.19 5.22
N LYS A 457 -13.76 -40.22 5.06
CA LYS A 457 -14.60 -39.15 4.51
C LYS A 457 -14.19 -37.77 5.06
N GLN A 458 -13.78 -36.85 4.17
CA GLN A 458 -13.67 -35.43 4.49
C GLN A 458 -15.06 -34.90 4.84
N ARG A 459 -15.27 -34.58 6.12
CA ARG A 459 -16.45 -33.86 6.60
C ARG A 459 -16.22 -32.37 6.38
N TYR A 460 -17.12 -31.76 5.60
CA TYR A 460 -17.28 -30.32 5.53
C TYR A 460 -17.38 -29.71 6.94
N TRP A 461 -16.63 -28.65 7.16
CA TRP A 461 -16.65 -27.87 8.39
C TRP A 461 -17.99 -27.13 8.49
N LYS A 462 -18.81 -27.46 9.50
CA LYS A 462 -19.98 -26.69 9.92
C LYS A 462 -19.61 -25.89 11.18
N PRO A 463 -19.86 -24.57 11.24
CA PRO A 463 -19.66 -23.81 12.46
C PRO A 463 -20.57 -24.35 13.57
N SER A 464 -19.97 -24.67 14.71
CA SER A 464 -20.71 -25.10 15.90
C SER A 464 -21.22 -23.87 16.65
N SER A 465 -22.47 -23.95 17.11
CA SER A 465 -23.14 -22.98 17.99
C SER A 465 -22.32 -22.60 19.24
N PRO A 466 -22.55 -21.41 19.82
CA PRO A 466 -21.66 -20.82 20.83
C PRO A 466 -21.59 -21.67 22.11
N GLN A 467 -20.42 -22.26 22.36
CA GLN A 467 -20.10 -22.87 23.65
C GLN A 467 -19.54 -21.82 24.61
N LYS A 468 -20.03 -21.85 25.85
CA LYS A 468 -19.66 -20.97 26.97
C LYS A 468 -18.16 -21.05 27.25
N GLU A 469 -17.49 -19.90 27.23
CA GLU A 469 -16.08 -19.75 27.58
C GLU A 469 -15.78 -20.29 29.00
N MET A 470 -15.09 -21.43 29.09
CA MET A 470 -14.40 -21.84 30.31
C MET A 470 -13.03 -21.17 30.35
N LYS A 471 -12.90 -20.09 31.12
CA LYS A 471 -11.62 -19.43 31.39
C LYS A 471 -10.74 -20.37 32.23
N SER A 472 -9.81 -21.08 31.59
CA SER A 472 -8.76 -21.81 32.30
C SER A 472 -7.81 -20.82 32.99
N LYS A 473 -7.86 -20.74 34.32
CA LYS A 473 -6.93 -19.92 35.10
C LYS A 473 -5.55 -20.57 35.07
N VAL A 474 -4.66 -20.04 34.25
CA VAL A 474 -3.24 -20.39 34.26
C VAL A 474 -2.63 -19.94 35.57
N ARG A 475 -2.05 -20.87 36.35
CA ARG A 475 -1.26 -20.55 37.56
C ARG A 475 0.22 -20.53 37.19
N ILE A 476 0.93 -19.50 37.65
CA ILE A 476 2.36 -19.31 37.41
C ILE A 476 3.06 -19.32 38.77
N CYS A 477 4.17 -20.04 38.90
CA CYS A 477 4.93 -20.07 40.15
C CYS A 477 5.51 -18.68 40.45
N PRO A 478 5.26 -18.10 41.64
CA PRO A 478 5.73 -16.75 41.96
C PRO A 478 7.26 -16.66 42.10
N MET A 479 7.94 -17.78 42.36
CA MET A 479 9.40 -17.79 42.55
C MET A 479 10.19 -17.98 41.26
N CYS A 480 9.71 -18.78 40.31
CA CYS A 480 10.49 -19.11 39.09
C CYS A 480 9.77 -18.82 37.77
N GLY A 481 8.51 -18.37 37.80
CA GLY A 481 7.76 -18.03 36.58
C GLY A 481 7.31 -19.22 35.74
N VAL A 482 7.56 -20.46 36.17
CA VAL A 482 7.10 -21.65 35.43
C VAL A 482 5.59 -21.80 35.55
N GLN A 483 4.94 -22.06 34.42
CA GLN A 483 3.52 -22.35 34.31
C GLN A 483 3.20 -23.73 34.89
N ILE A 484 2.13 -23.81 35.67
CA ILE A 484 1.77 -25.01 36.44
C ILE A 484 0.55 -25.65 35.78
N SER A 485 0.78 -26.80 35.15
CA SER A 485 -0.22 -27.49 34.35
C SER A 485 -1.30 -28.17 35.20
N ASP A 486 -0.97 -28.60 36.42
CA ASP A 486 -1.90 -29.28 37.33
C ASP A 486 -2.42 -28.33 38.43
N PRO A 487 -3.72 -28.00 38.46
CA PRO A 487 -4.30 -27.12 39.49
C PRO A 487 -4.28 -27.69 40.91
N ASN A 488 -4.06 -29.00 41.06
CA ASN A 488 -3.99 -29.67 42.37
C ASN A 488 -2.57 -29.75 42.94
N GLN A 489 -1.56 -29.34 42.17
CA GLN A 489 -0.18 -29.38 42.60
C GLN A 489 0.09 -28.32 43.69
N ARG A 490 0.61 -28.74 44.85
CA ARG A 490 0.90 -27.84 45.99
C ARG A 490 2.30 -27.21 45.97
N PHE A 491 3.22 -27.77 45.17
CA PHE A 491 4.61 -27.34 45.10
C PHE A 491 5.07 -27.26 43.65
N CYS A 492 5.83 -26.22 43.29
CA CYS A 492 6.36 -26.08 41.94
C CYS A 492 7.34 -27.21 41.58
N SER A 493 7.12 -27.90 40.45
CA SER A 493 8.03 -28.96 39.97
C SER A 493 9.47 -28.47 39.72
N ASN A 494 9.64 -27.17 39.43
CA ASN A 494 10.93 -26.62 39.05
C ASN A 494 11.76 -26.16 40.27
N CYS A 495 11.15 -25.46 41.23
CA CYS A 495 11.89 -24.87 42.35
C CYS A 495 11.45 -25.35 43.75
N GLY A 496 10.43 -26.21 43.85
CA GLY A 496 9.91 -26.71 45.13
C GLY A 496 9.10 -25.70 45.94
N ASN A 497 8.89 -24.47 45.47
CA ASN A 497 8.12 -23.46 46.19
C ASN A 497 6.64 -23.86 46.33
N GLN A 498 6.06 -23.61 47.51
CA GLN A 498 4.63 -23.83 47.76
C GLN A 498 3.78 -22.80 46.98
N LEU A 499 2.68 -23.26 46.37
CA LEU A 499 1.91 -22.52 45.35
C LEU A 499 0.66 -21.82 45.86
#